data_AF-A0A832ALT2-F1
#
_entry.id   AF-A0A832ALT2-F1
#
_cell.length_a   1.000
_cell.length_b   1.000
_cell.length_c   1.000
_cell.angle_alpha   90.00
_cell.angle_beta   90.00
_cell.angle_gamma   90.00
#
_symmetry.space_group_name_H-M   'P 1'
#
loop_
_entity.id
_entity.type
_entity.pdbx_description
1 polymer ?
#
loop_
_entity_poly.entity_id
_entity_poly.type
_entity_poly.pdbx_seq_one_letter_code
_entity_poly.pdbx_strand_id
1 'polypeptide(L)'
;MLKRILVLTLLSGLLASMAGCSKDSASPEQELSIAQQFGGFTPTDEAPNFGDPDLTAGLAVEAEYNDIYLDSLDYDSVVNLPAINAYALRIIWGSPCFDSTITELTDWTGSLSMSRGGMILRRTIGFEPNQDYILPRTDRKLIEWVSFTSVHHDGIFVYLFVPPFDSLLDSMAVDTPVTVTFDTEP
;
A
#
# COMPACT_ATOMS: atom_id res chain seq x y z
N MET A 1 14.83 -35.30 -61.56
CA MET A 1 14.30 -33.93 -61.38
C MET A 1 13.99 -33.59 -59.91
N LEU A 2 13.51 -34.54 -59.10
CA LEU A 2 13.20 -34.35 -57.67
C LEU A 2 14.37 -33.81 -56.79
N LYS A 3 15.61 -34.26 -57.03
CA LYS A 3 16.80 -33.79 -56.29
C LYS A 3 17.15 -32.31 -56.51
N ARG A 4 16.80 -31.72 -57.66
CA ARG A 4 17.06 -30.29 -57.93
C ARG A 4 16.01 -29.39 -57.27
N ILE A 5 14.78 -29.88 -57.14
CA ILE A 5 13.69 -29.16 -56.47
C ILE A 5 13.93 -29.12 -54.95
N LEU A 6 14.41 -30.22 -54.36
CA LEU A 6 14.73 -30.29 -52.93
C LEU A 6 15.83 -29.31 -52.50
N VAL A 7 16.86 -29.12 -53.34
CA VAL A 7 17.96 -28.19 -53.07
C VAL A 7 17.50 -26.73 -53.17
N LEU A 8 16.60 -26.41 -54.11
CA LEU A 8 16.04 -25.06 -54.22
C LEU A 8 15.11 -24.71 -53.05
N THR A 9 14.34 -25.67 -52.53
CA THR A 9 13.50 -25.45 -51.34
C THR A 9 14.32 -25.31 -50.04
N LEU A 10 15.44 -26.04 -49.92
CA LEU A 10 16.32 -25.91 -48.76
C LEU A 10 17.07 -24.57 -48.75
N LEU A 11 17.47 -24.07 -49.92
CA LEU A 11 18.17 -22.79 -50.05
C LEU A 11 17.24 -21.60 -49.79
N SER A 12 15.96 -21.69 -50.19
CA SER A 12 14.96 -20.63 -49.94
C SER A 12 14.57 -20.55 -48.45
N GLY A 13 14.54 -21.68 -47.73
CA GLY A 13 14.32 -21.71 -46.28
C GLY A 13 15.45 -21.08 -45.46
N LEU A 14 16.70 -21.23 -45.90
CA LEU A 14 17.88 -20.66 -45.22
C LEU A 14 17.98 -19.14 -45.41
N LEU A 15 17.50 -18.61 -46.54
CA LEU A 15 17.41 -17.16 -46.80
C LEU A 15 16.28 -16.49 -46.01
N ALA A 16 15.20 -17.21 -45.70
CA ALA A 16 14.11 -16.69 -44.86
C ALA A 16 14.48 -16.61 -43.36
N SER A 17 15.45 -17.42 -42.90
CA SER A 17 15.94 -17.38 -41.52
C SER A 17 16.90 -16.22 -41.20
N MET A 18 17.34 -15.44 -42.19
CA MET A 18 18.19 -14.25 -41.96
C MET A 18 17.40 -12.92 -41.90
N ALA A 19 16.08 -12.97 -42.06
CA ALA A 19 15.21 -11.80 -41.90
C ALA A 19 14.59 -11.67 -40.49
N GLY A 20 15.04 -12.49 -39.53
CA GLY A 20 14.59 -12.47 -38.14
C GLY A 20 15.64 -11.88 -37.20
N CYS A 21 15.35 -10.71 -36.65
CA CYS A 21 16.03 -10.01 -35.55
C CYS A 21 17.31 -9.23 -35.89
N SER A 22 17.15 -7.97 -36.30
CA SER A 22 17.47 -6.86 -35.41
C SER A 22 16.68 -5.63 -35.85
N LYS A 23 15.66 -5.26 -35.09
CA LYS A 23 15.29 -3.84 -35.04
C LYS A 23 16.38 -3.20 -34.19
N ASP A 24 17.44 -2.76 -34.84
CA ASP A 24 18.31 -1.73 -34.28
C ASP A 24 17.42 -0.49 -34.12
N SER A 25 16.78 -0.40 -32.97
CA SER A 25 16.34 0.88 -32.44
C SER A 25 17.65 1.55 -32.08
N ALA A 26 18.24 2.27 -33.03
CA ALA A 26 19.28 3.23 -32.74
C ALA A 26 18.64 4.27 -31.81
N SER A 27 18.65 3.95 -30.52
CA SER A 27 18.49 4.95 -29.49
C SER A 27 19.60 5.94 -29.78
N PRO A 28 19.30 7.24 -30.00
CA PRO A 28 20.35 8.21 -30.27
C PRO A 28 21.39 8.07 -29.18
N GLU A 29 22.66 7.88 -29.56
CA GLU A 29 23.79 7.88 -28.64
C GLU A 29 23.84 9.28 -28.02
N GLN A 30 23.10 9.45 -26.93
CA GLN A 30 23.19 10.62 -26.10
C GLN A 30 24.53 10.46 -25.38
N GLU A 31 25.49 11.36 -25.66
CA GLU A 31 26.75 11.41 -24.91
C GLU A 31 26.42 11.79 -23.46
N LEU A 32 26.08 10.78 -22.66
CA LEU A 32 25.83 10.90 -21.24
C LEU A 32 27.17 11.12 -20.55
N SER A 33 27.36 12.31 -20.01
CA SER A 33 28.57 12.67 -19.28
C SER A 33 28.22 13.11 -17.87
N ILE A 34 28.93 12.58 -16.88
CA ILE A 34 28.81 13.00 -15.48
C ILE A 34 29.15 14.50 -15.31
N ALA A 35 29.90 15.09 -16.26
CA ALA A 35 30.21 16.52 -16.27
C ALA A 35 29.04 17.40 -16.72
N GLN A 36 28.00 16.82 -17.34
CA GLN A 36 26.79 17.53 -17.74
C GLN A 36 25.79 17.57 -16.58
N GLN A 37 24.95 18.61 -16.57
CA GLN A 37 23.86 18.74 -15.60
C GLN A 37 22.93 17.52 -15.70
N PHE A 38 22.65 16.87 -14.55
CA PHE A 38 21.91 15.60 -14.46
C PHE A 38 22.47 14.48 -15.35
N GLY A 39 23.78 14.48 -15.62
CA GLY A 39 24.42 13.42 -16.41
C GLY A 39 24.06 13.43 -17.90
N GLY A 40 23.51 14.54 -18.41
CA GLY A 40 23.01 14.64 -19.79
C GLY A 40 21.55 14.24 -19.96
N PHE A 41 20.87 13.85 -18.87
CA PHE A 41 19.43 13.61 -18.86
C PHE A 41 18.65 14.91 -18.67
N THR A 42 17.51 15.03 -19.35
CA THR A 42 16.55 16.10 -19.08
C THR A 42 15.55 15.58 -18.04
N PRO A 43 15.50 16.14 -16.82
CA PRO A 43 14.48 15.74 -15.87
C PRO A 43 13.11 16.12 -16.45
N THR A 44 12.25 15.13 -16.59
CA THR A 44 10.85 15.30 -16.94
C THR A 44 9.98 14.81 -15.80
N ASP A 45 8.79 15.38 -15.65
CA ASP A 45 7.81 14.85 -14.71
C ASP A 45 7.51 13.40 -15.08
N GLU A 46 7.51 12.56 -14.07
CA GLU A 46 7.13 11.16 -14.21
C GLU A 46 5.64 11.07 -14.53
N ALA A 47 5.26 10.05 -15.33
CA ALA A 47 3.86 9.76 -15.55
C ALA A 47 3.17 9.51 -14.19
N PRO A 48 1.90 9.90 -14.00
CA PRO A 48 1.16 9.56 -12.79
C PRO A 48 1.31 8.07 -12.47
N ASN A 49 1.53 7.76 -11.19
CA ASN A 49 1.74 6.40 -10.71
C ASN A 49 2.89 5.67 -11.44
N PHE A 50 3.96 6.37 -11.79
CA PHE A 50 5.14 5.79 -12.47
C PHE A 50 4.78 5.15 -13.83
N GLY A 51 3.64 5.52 -14.41
CA GLY A 51 3.10 4.89 -15.62
C GLY A 51 2.53 3.48 -15.39
N ASP A 52 2.39 3.05 -14.14
CA ASP A 52 1.87 1.74 -13.76
C ASP A 52 0.36 1.81 -13.47
N PRO A 53 -0.50 1.23 -14.33
CA PRO A 53 -1.93 1.22 -14.11
C PRO A 53 -2.34 0.40 -12.88
N ASP A 54 -1.56 -0.60 -12.47
CA ASP A 54 -1.88 -1.47 -11.34
C ASP A 54 -1.76 -0.73 -10.00
N LEU A 55 -0.82 0.22 -9.91
CA LEU A 55 -0.73 1.14 -8.77
C LEU A 55 -1.97 2.03 -8.64
N THR A 56 -2.63 2.34 -9.76
CA THR A 56 -3.88 3.12 -9.78
C THR A 56 -5.06 2.27 -9.32
N ALA A 57 -5.12 1.02 -9.75
CA ALA A 57 -6.19 0.09 -9.39
C ALA A 57 -6.21 -0.20 -7.88
N GLY A 58 -5.04 -0.33 -7.24
CA GLY A 58 -4.95 -0.54 -5.79
C GLY A 58 -5.49 0.62 -4.94
N LEU A 59 -5.42 1.86 -5.44
CA LEU A 59 -5.93 3.04 -4.73
C LEU A 59 -7.46 3.18 -4.82
N ALA A 60 -8.09 2.58 -5.83
CA ALA A 60 -9.55 2.65 -6.03
C ALA A 60 -10.35 1.88 -4.97
N VAL A 61 -9.66 1.06 -4.16
CA VAL A 61 -10.23 0.18 -3.15
C VAL A 61 -10.26 0.85 -1.75
N GLU A 62 -9.73 2.07 -1.63
CA GLU A 62 -9.76 2.84 -0.39
C GLU A 62 -10.96 3.77 -0.31
N ALA A 63 -11.67 3.74 0.82
CA ALA A 63 -12.76 4.66 1.11
C ALA A 63 -12.42 5.54 2.31
N GLU A 64 -12.72 6.84 2.22
CA GLU A 64 -12.58 7.73 3.37
C GLU A 64 -13.57 7.36 4.47
N TYR A 65 -13.08 7.35 5.71
CA TYR A 65 -13.90 7.08 6.89
C TYR A 65 -14.05 8.35 7.72
N ASN A 66 -15.29 8.75 7.98
CA ASN A 66 -15.59 9.91 8.81
C ASN A 66 -15.63 9.50 10.29
N ASP A 67 -14.47 9.49 10.93
CA ASP A 67 -14.33 9.11 12.33
C ASP A 67 -15.02 10.12 13.27
N ILE A 68 -15.83 9.61 14.20
CA ILE A 68 -16.56 10.43 15.18
C ILE A 68 -15.65 11.28 16.07
N TYR A 69 -14.38 10.88 16.22
CA TYR A 69 -13.42 11.61 17.03
C TYR A 69 -12.77 12.76 16.27
N LEU A 70 -12.85 12.83 14.94
CA LEU A 70 -12.13 13.81 14.13
C LEU A 70 -12.42 15.26 14.55
N ASP A 71 -13.68 15.55 14.88
CA ASP A 71 -14.14 16.89 15.29
C ASP A 71 -14.55 16.92 16.78
N SER A 72 -14.05 15.97 17.57
CA SER A 72 -14.39 15.85 18.99
C SER A 72 -13.46 16.67 19.88
N LEU A 73 -13.98 17.14 21.01
CA LEU A 73 -13.15 17.75 22.07
C LEU A 73 -12.06 16.78 22.57
N ASP A 74 -12.31 15.47 22.50
CA ASP A 74 -11.33 14.45 22.88
C ASP A 74 -10.14 14.40 21.92
N TYR A 75 -10.34 14.70 20.64
CA TYR A 75 -9.26 14.83 19.66
C TYR A 75 -8.47 16.12 19.89
N ASP A 76 -9.15 17.25 20.07
CA ASP A 76 -8.50 18.52 20.38
C ASP A 76 -7.65 18.45 21.65
N SER A 77 -8.10 17.69 22.66
CA SER A 77 -7.36 17.49 23.92
C SER A 77 -6.02 16.79 23.74
N VAL A 78 -5.87 16.01 22.66
CA VAL A 78 -4.67 15.21 22.38
C VAL A 78 -3.81 15.92 21.34
N VAL A 79 -4.39 16.34 20.21
CA VAL A 79 -3.63 16.90 19.07
C VAL A 79 -3.02 18.26 19.39
N ASN A 80 -3.65 19.04 20.27
CA ASN A 80 -3.14 20.36 20.67
C ASN A 80 -2.11 20.29 21.81
N LEU A 81 -1.70 19.10 22.26
CA LEU A 81 -0.65 18.98 23.26
C LEU A 81 0.70 19.44 22.67
N PRO A 82 1.45 20.29 23.39
CA PRO A 82 2.80 20.64 22.98
C PRO A 82 3.65 19.35 22.94
N ALA A 83 4.32 19.11 21.82
CA ALA A 83 5.18 17.94 21.57
C ALA A 83 4.46 16.57 21.46
N ILE A 84 3.26 16.53 20.90
CA ILE A 84 2.64 15.24 20.53
C ILE A 84 3.41 14.54 19.40
N ASN A 85 3.56 13.21 19.51
CA ASN A 85 4.04 12.38 18.42
C ASN A 85 2.86 11.82 17.63
N ALA A 86 2.85 12.06 16.32
CA ALA A 86 1.84 11.54 15.40
C ALA A 86 2.47 10.48 14.48
N TYR A 87 1.81 9.34 14.35
CA TYR A 87 2.23 8.25 13.47
C TYR A 87 1.10 7.90 12.51
N ALA A 88 1.46 7.46 11.31
CA ALA A 88 0.53 6.88 10.35
C ALA A 88 0.74 5.37 10.29
N LEU A 89 -0.30 4.61 10.54
CA LEU A 89 -0.29 3.15 10.53
C LEU A 89 -1.27 2.64 9.47
N ARG A 90 -0.77 1.82 8.55
CA ARG A 90 -1.59 1.04 7.63
C ARG A 90 -1.50 -0.43 8.02
N ILE A 91 -2.65 -1.08 8.17
CA ILE A 91 -2.74 -2.51 8.43
C ILE A 91 -3.54 -3.13 7.29
N ILE A 92 -3.02 -4.20 6.72
CA ILE A 92 -3.65 -4.95 5.62
C ILE A 92 -3.67 -6.42 6.05
N TRP A 93 -4.80 -7.10 5.82
CA TRP A 93 -5.00 -8.53 6.07
C TRP A 93 -5.67 -9.22 4.88
N GLY A 94 -5.70 -10.55 4.85
CA GLY A 94 -6.09 -11.32 3.67
C GLY A 94 -4.95 -11.48 2.66
N SER A 95 -5.27 -11.55 1.36
CA SER A 95 -4.30 -11.76 0.28
C SER A 95 -3.92 -10.45 -0.43
N PRO A 96 -2.68 -9.95 -0.26
CA PRO A 96 -2.25 -8.70 -0.90
C PRO A 96 -2.31 -8.73 -2.43
N CYS A 97 -2.12 -9.92 -3.01
CA CYS A 97 -2.27 -10.18 -4.43
C CYS A 97 -3.52 -11.03 -4.68
N PHE A 98 -4.15 -10.87 -5.84
CA PHE A 98 -5.27 -11.74 -6.23
C PHE A 98 -4.85 -13.22 -6.21
N ASP A 99 -5.59 -14.04 -5.46
CA ASP A 99 -5.40 -15.49 -5.40
C ASP A 99 -6.72 -16.23 -5.64
N SER A 100 -6.87 -16.76 -6.86
CA SER A 100 -8.07 -17.52 -7.26
C SER A 100 -8.23 -18.87 -6.56
N THR A 101 -7.23 -19.33 -5.80
CA THR A 101 -7.31 -20.62 -5.10
C THR A 101 -8.07 -20.50 -3.78
N ILE A 102 -8.21 -19.28 -3.24
CA ILE A 102 -9.02 -19.00 -2.06
C ILE A 102 -10.49 -18.93 -2.49
N THR A 103 -11.29 -19.87 -2.02
CA THR A 103 -12.71 -20.00 -2.42
C THR A 103 -13.68 -19.82 -1.27
N GLU A 104 -13.18 -19.92 -0.03
CA GLU A 104 -13.94 -19.71 1.19
C GLU A 104 -13.69 -18.30 1.74
N LEU A 105 -14.70 -17.74 2.42
CA LEU A 105 -14.52 -16.51 3.19
C LEU A 105 -13.70 -16.81 4.46
N THR A 106 -12.66 -16.02 4.70
CA THR A 106 -11.95 -15.96 5.97
C THR A 106 -12.49 -14.81 6.80
N ASP A 107 -12.82 -15.07 8.06
CA ASP A 107 -13.24 -14.07 9.03
C ASP A 107 -11.99 -13.37 9.59
N TRP A 108 -11.95 -12.05 9.49
CA TRP A 108 -10.90 -11.20 10.03
C TRP A 108 -11.45 -10.18 11.02
N THR A 109 -12.62 -10.46 11.60
CA THR A 109 -13.21 -9.66 12.67
C THR A 109 -12.20 -9.47 13.79
N GLY A 110 -12.03 -8.22 14.22
CA GLY A 110 -10.87 -7.87 15.02
C GLY A 110 -10.91 -6.48 15.63
N SER A 111 -9.80 -6.14 16.25
CA SER A 111 -9.62 -4.87 16.94
C SER A 111 -8.19 -4.33 16.85
N LEU A 112 -8.10 -3.01 16.93
CA LEU A 112 -6.87 -2.26 17.13
C LEU A 112 -7.05 -1.46 18.40
N SER A 113 -6.17 -1.68 19.37
CA SER A 113 -6.18 -0.97 20.65
C SER A 113 -4.83 -0.35 20.97
N MET A 114 -4.84 0.72 21.77
CA MET A 114 -3.61 1.33 22.28
C MET A 114 -3.65 1.59 23.78
N SER A 115 -2.52 1.43 24.46
CA SER A 115 -2.44 1.61 25.92
C SER A 115 -2.65 3.06 26.36
N ARG A 116 -2.20 4.03 25.55
CA ARG A 116 -2.26 5.47 25.85
C ARG A 116 -2.29 6.32 24.57
N GLY A 117 -3.09 7.38 24.59
CA GLY A 117 -3.22 8.34 23.49
C GLY A 117 -4.61 8.30 22.86
N GLY A 118 -4.66 8.42 21.53
CA GLY A 118 -5.87 8.24 20.74
C GLY A 118 -5.58 7.85 19.29
N MET A 119 -6.59 7.27 18.63
CA MET A 119 -6.53 6.81 17.25
C MET A 119 -7.67 7.42 16.43
N ILE A 120 -7.34 7.84 15.22
CA ILE A 120 -8.29 8.34 14.23
C ILE A 120 -8.23 7.45 13.00
N LEU A 121 -9.33 6.75 12.72
CA LEU A 121 -9.49 6.00 11.48
C LEU A 121 -9.71 6.99 10.33
N ARG A 122 -8.90 6.87 9.28
CA ARG A 122 -8.96 7.77 8.13
C ARG A 122 -9.53 7.09 6.90
N ARG A 123 -9.20 5.83 6.69
CA ARG A 123 -9.69 5.04 5.56
C ARG A 123 -9.94 3.59 5.93
N THR A 124 -10.96 3.02 5.32
CA THR A 124 -11.10 1.57 5.15
C THR A 124 -10.53 1.19 3.77
N ILE A 125 -9.98 0.00 3.67
CA ILE A 125 -9.35 -0.54 2.47
C ILE A 125 -10.06 -1.87 2.20
N GLY A 126 -10.63 -2.07 1.02
CA GLY A 126 -11.22 -3.36 0.64
C GLY A 126 -12.66 -3.59 1.08
N PHE A 127 -13.10 -2.90 2.13
CA PHE A 127 -14.39 -3.15 2.77
C PHE A 127 -15.57 -3.13 1.79
N GLU A 128 -16.26 -4.27 1.69
CA GLU A 128 -17.41 -4.44 0.83
C GLU A 128 -18.71 -3.96 1.49
N PRO A 129 -19.54 -3.18 0.77
CA PRO A 129 -20.79 -2.68 1.31
C PRO A 129 -21.71 -3.81 1.79
N ASN A 130 -22.22 -3.68 3.02
CA ASN A 130 -23.11 -4.62 3.72
C ASN A 130 -22.46 -5.92 4.22
N GLN A 131 -21.14 -6.05 4.14
CA GLN A 131 -20.39 -7.16 4.71
C GLN A 131 -19.43 -6.65 5.78
N ASP A 132 -18.57 -5.70 5.41
CA ASP A 132 -17.49 -5.22 6.27
C ASP A 132 -17.80 -3.84 6.80
N TYR A 133 -17.54 -3.63 8.08
CA TYR A 133 -17.85 -2.38 8.74
C TYR A 133 -17.07 -2.21 10.04
N ILE A 134 -16.85 -0.93 10.37
CA ILE A 134 -16.30 -0.52 11.66
C ILE A 134 -17.44 -0.54 12.69
N LEU A 135 -17.21 -1.17 13.84
CA LEU A 135 -18.18 -1.15 14.94
C LEU A 135 -18.33 0.26 15.51
N PRO A 136 -19.50 0.61 16.08
CA PRO A 136 -19.69 1.90 16.74
C PRO A 136 -18.61 2.15 17.79
N ARG A 137 -17.84 3.23 17.61
CA ARG A 137 -16.73 3.55 18.51
C ARG A 137 -17.25 4.21 19.80
N THR A 138 -16.76 3.76 20.94
CA THR A 138 -17.02 4.39 22.25
C THR A 138 -15.74 4.77 23.02
N ASP A 139 -14.58 4.32 22.56
CA ASP A 139 -13.26 4.70 23.11
C ASP A 139 -12.33 5.13 21.97
N ARG A 140 -11.69 6.30 22.13
CA ARG A 140 -10.70 6.82 21.17
C ARG A 140 -9.48 5.92 21.01
N LYS A 141 -9.22 5.03 21.97
CA LYS A 141 -8.12 4.07 21.98
C LYS A 141 -8.48 2.70 21.43
N LEU A 142 -9.72 2.51 20.97
CA LEU A 142 -10.21 1.24 20.43
C LEU A 142 -10.88 1.49 19.07
N ILE A 143 -10.52 0.65 18.10
CA ILE A 143 -11.20 0.52 16.82
C ILE A 143 -11.51 -0.97 16.69
N GLU A 144 -12.76 -1.30 16.45
CA GLU A 144 -13.20 -2.69 16.22
C GLU A 144 -13.90 -2.75 14.87
N TRP A 145 -13.82 -3.89 14.22
CA TRP A 145 -14.42 -4.09 12.90
C TRP A 145 -14.89 -5.52 12.72
N VAL A 146 -15.81 -5.68 11.77
CA VAL A 146 -16.18 -6.94 11.14
C VAL A 146 -15.64 -6.87 9.71
N SER A 147 -14.87 -7.88 9.30
CA SER A 147 -14.29 -7.95 7.94
C SER A 147 -14.16 -9.41 7.53
N PHE A 148 -14.51 -9.70 6.28
CA PHE A 148 -14.32 -11.01 5.68
C PHE A 148 -13.64 -10.85 4.32
N THR A 149 -12.68 -11.70 4.02
CA THR A 149 -11.99 -11.66 2.72
C THR A 149 -11.93 -13.03 2.07
N SER A 150 -11.86 -13.08 0.74
CA SER A 150 -11.54 -14.30 -0.01
C SER A 150 -10.29 -14.11 -0.87
N VAL A 151 -10.45 -13.82 -2.16
CA VAL A 151 -9.37 -13.70 -3.15
C VAL A 151 -8.57 -12.40 -3.06
N HIS A 152 -8.96 -11.50 -2.15
CA HIS A 152 -8.42 -10.14 -2.00
C HIS A 152 -7.99 -9.86 -0.54
N HIS A 153 -7.73 -8.58 -0.25
CA HIS A 153 -7.33 -8.10 1.06
C HIS A 153 -8.21 -6.93 1.49
N ASP A 154 -8.28 -6.78 2.80
CA ASP A 154 -8.90 -5.66 3.48
C ASP A 154 -7.85 -4.94 4.35
N GLY A 155 -8.22 -3.80 4.89
CA GLY A 155 -7.35 -3.07 5.79
C GLY A 155 -7.93 -1.77 6.31
N ILE A 156 -7.13 -1.12 7.15
CA ILE A 156 -7.42 0.20 7.70
C ILE A 156 -6.18 1.09 7.66
N PHE A 157 -6.42 2.39 7.53
CA PHE A 157 -5.41 3.43 7.66
C PHE A 157 -5.76 4.37 8.82
N VAL A 158 -4.88 4.43 9.81
CA VAL A 158 -5.13 5.06 11.11
C VAL A 158 -4.01 6.04 11.44
N TYR A 159 -4.38 7.20 12.00
CA TYR A 159 -3.43 8.08 12.68
C TYR A 159 -3.40 7.75 14.18
N LEU A 160 -2.20 7.56 14.70
CA LEU A 160 -1.93 7.32 16.11
C LEU A 160 -1.35 8.60 16.72
N PHE A 161 -1.95 9.04 17.82
CA PHE A 161 -1.52 10.22 18.55
C PHE A 161 -1.01 9.79 19.92
N VAL A 162 0.30 9.90 20.12
CA VAL A 162 0.99 9.45 21.33
C VAL A 162 1.41 10.69 22.13
N PRO A 163 0.81 10.92 23.32
CA PRO A 163 1.15 12.08 24.13
C PRO A 163 2.61 12.01 24.57
N PRO A 164 3.27 13.18 24.74
CA PRO A 164 4.64 13.23 25.23
C PRO A 164 4.73 12.61 26.63
N PHE A 165 5.89 12.08 26.95
CA PHE A 165 6.21 11.71 28.33
C PHE A 165 6.35 12.98 29.16
N ASP A 166 5.71 13.01 30.33
CA ASP A 166 6.01 14.04 31.33
C ASP A 166 7.34 13.68 32.00
N SER A 167 8.43 14.12 31.39
CA SER A 167 9.80 13.89 31.88
C SER A 167 10.19 14.81 33.03
N LEU A 168 9.31 15.73 33.45
CA LEU A 168 9.66 16.77 34.42
C LEU A 168 9.53 16.32 35.88
N LEU A 169 8.92 15.16 36.16
CA LEU A 169 8.58 14.77 37.53
C LEU A 169 9.39 13.61 38.11
N ASP A 170 10.07 12.78 37.33
CA ASP A 170 10.84 11.68 37.92
C ASP A 170 11.92 11.14 36.97
N SER A 171 13.19 11.43 37.27
CA SER A 171 14.35 10.84 36.59
C SER A 171 14.52 9.33 36.84
N MET A 172 13.67 8.74 37.68
CA MET A 172 13.65 7.32 38.00
C MET A 172 12.37 6.59 37.53
N ALA A 173 11.44 7.28 36.85
CA ALA A 173 10.28 6.61 36.27
C ALA A 173 10.74 5.66 35.15
N VAL A 174 10.44 4.37 35.32
CA VAL A 174 10.58 3.38 34.25
C VAL A 174 9.59 3.73 33.17
N ASP A 175 10.11 4.10 32.00
CA ASP A 175 9.34 4.35 30.81
C ASP A 175 8.54 3.09 30.45
N THR A 176 7.21 3.18 30.51
CA THR A 176 6.34 2.15 29.93
C THR A 176 6.05 2.55 28.49
N PRO A 177 6.54 1.77 27.51
CA PRO A 177 6.31 2.08 26.11
C PRO A 177 4.82 2.05 25.81
N VAL A 178 4.38 2.91 24.89
CA VAL A 178 3.01 2.81 24.37
C VAL A 178 2.91 1.53 23.55
N THR A 179 1.95 0.69 23.92
CA THR A 179 1.66 -0.57 23.22
C THR A 179 0.48 -0.33 22.30
N VAL A 180 0.63 -0.78 21.06
CA VAL A 180 -0.44 -0.86 20.09
C VAL A 180 -0.66 -2.35 19.82
N THR A 181 -1.87 -2.82 20.04
CA THR A 181 -2.25 -4.23 19.89
C THR A 181 -3.23 -4.35 18.74
N PHE A 182 -2.84 -5.12 17.75
CA PHE A 182 -3.69 -5.56 16.65
C PHE A 182 -4.09 -7.01 16.89
N ASP A 183 -5.38 -7.30 16.88
CA ASP A 183 -5.93 -8.63 17.13
C ASP A 183 -7.02 -8.94 16.09
N THR A 184 -7.01 -10.16 15.57
CA THR A 184 -7.98 -10.68 14.59
C THR A 184 -8.24 -12.13 14.90
N GLU A 185 -9.49 -12.57 14.79
CA GLU A 185 -9.74 -14.01 14.69
C GLU A 185 -9.14 -14.53 13.36
N PRO A 186 -8.48 -15.70 13.35
CA PRO A 186 -7.97 -16.30 12.12
C PRO A 186 -9.04 -17.00 11.28
#